data_AF-A0AAD2H3G5-F1
#
_entry.id   AF-A0AAD2H3G5-F1
#
_cell.length_a   1.000
_cell.length_b   1.000
_cell.length_c   1.000
_cell.angle_alpha   90.00
_cell.angle_beta   90.00
_cell.angle_gamma   90.00
#
_symmetry.space_group_name_H-M   'P 1'
#
loop_
_entity.id
_entity.type
_entity.pdbx_description
1 polymer ?
#
loop_
_entity_poly.entity_id
_entity_poly.type
_entity_poly.pdbx_seq_one_letter_code
_entity_poly.pdbx_strand_id
1 'polypeptide(L)'
;MGCRKLDSAKTIAVRLVKRGKHTRREIADICGFSTRTLTRALGQYQCTRNTNTVPHPGRCGRQPLLHKNDVDYLIHISQYQPGKFLDEYQDLLARASVTAPSTSPPSTMHSVVQE
;
A
#
# COMPACT_ATOMS: atom_id res chain seq x y z
N MET A 1 15.82 16.11 -2.01
CA MET A 1 15.00 16.86 -2.99
C MET A 1 14.72 15.96 -4.19
N GLY A 2 13.49 15.46 -4.32
CA GLY A 2 13.14 14.37 -5.24
C GLY A 2 12.98 14.75 -6.71
N CYS A 3 12.94 13.70 -7.55
CA CYS A 3 12.88 13.60 -9.02
C CYS A 3 11.81 14.44 -9.78
N ARG A 4 11.31 15.56 -9.24
CA ARG A 4 10.26 16.39 -9.84
C ARG A 4 10.61 16.86 -11.26
N LYS A 5 11.87 17.23 -11.51
CA LYS A 5 12.35 17.59 -12.86
C LYS A 5 12.15 16.46 -13.88
N LEU A 6 12.37 15.21 -13.46
CA LEU A 6 12.19 14.04 -14.32
C LEU A 6 10.71 13.75 -14.59
N ASP A 7 9.82 13.94 -13.62
CA ASP A 7 8.39 13.70 -13.82
C ASP A 7 7.76 14.72 -14.79
N SER A 8 8.18 16.00 -14.73
CA SER A 8 7.81 17.00 -15.73
C SER A 8 8.32 16.62 -17.12
N ALA A 9 9.57 16.17 -17.24
CA ALA A 9 10.16 15.72 -18.50
C ALA A 9 9.40 14.52 -19.11
N LYS A 10 9.02 13.52 -18.29
CA LYS A 10 8.19 12.39 -18.76
C LYS A 10 6.84 12.85 -19.30
N THR A 11 6.20 13.80 -18.61
CA THR A 11 4.91 14.36 -19.04
C THR A 11 5.04 15.05 -20.40
N ILE A 12 6.10 15.85 -20.59
CA ILE A 12 6.40 16.51 -21.86
C ILE A 12 6.66 15.48 -22.95
N ALA A 13 7.46 14.45 -22.67
CA ALA A 13 7.77 13.40 -23.64
C ALA A 13 6.52 12.63 -24.11
N VAL A 14 5.59 12.30 -23.21
CA VAL A 14 4.31 11.67 -23.59
C VAL A 14 3.51 12.59 -24.52
N ARG A 15 3.49 13.90 -24.27
CA ARG A 15 2.82 14.87 -25.16
C ARG A 15 3.51 14.96 -26.53
N LEU A 16 4.84 14.92 -26.58
CA LEU A 16 5.59 14.91 -27.84
C LEU A 16 5.31 13.65 -28.66
N VAL A 17 5.25 12.49 -28.01
CA VAL A 17 4.89 11.22 -28.67
C VAL A 17 3.48 11.30 -29.25
N LYS A 18 2.51 11.83 -28.50
CA LYS A 18 1.13 12.00 -28.99
C LYS A 18 1.02 12.94 -30.20
N ARG A 19 1.92 13.92 -30.33
CA ARG A 19 1.94 14.83 -31.48
C ARG A 19 2.47 14.17 -32.76
N GLY A 20 3.21 13.06 -32.65
CA GLY A 20 3.70 12.29 -33.80
C GLY A 20 4.72 12.98 -34.71
N LYS A 21 5.29 14.12 -34.27
CA LYS A 21 6.21 14.93 -35.09
C LYS A 21 7.69 14.53 -34.99
N HIS A 22 8.04 13.76 -33.96
CA HIS A 22 9.42 13.41 -33.64
C HIS A 22 9.55 11.91 -33.46
N THR A 23 10.72 11.37 -33.80
CA THR A 23 11.03 9.97 -33.52
C THR A 23 11.21 9.75 -32.02
N ARG A 24 11.05 8.50 -31.55
CA ARG A 24 11.26 8.17 -30.13
C ARG A 24 12.67 8.51 -29.64
N ARG A 25 13.67 8.45 -30.53
CA ARG A 25 15.07 8.79 -30.21
C ARG A 25 15.24 10.29 -30.00
N GLU A 26 14.74 11.11 -30.92
CA GLU A 26 14.74 12.58 -30.76
C GLU A 26 14.03 13.02 -29.49
N ILE A 27 12.88 12.44 -29.17
CA ILE A 27 12.12 12.80 -27.96
C ILE A 27 12.92 12.47 -26.69
N ALA A 28 13.61 11.32 -26.68
CA ALA A 28 14.46 10.90 -25.57
C ALA A 28 15.65 11.87 -25.40
N ASP A 29 16.27 12.28 -26.51
CA ASP A 29 17.38 13.24 -26.52
C ASP A 29 16.93 14.63 -26.04
N ILE A 30 15.80 15.15 -26.54
CA ILE A 30 15.21 16.44 -26.12
C ILE A 30 14.88 16.45 -24.63
N CYS A 31 14.33 15.34 -24.11
CA CYS A 31 13.90 15.27 -22.72
C CYS A 31 15.02 14.84 -21.75
N GLY A 32 16.22 14.57 -22.26
CA GLY A 32 17.40 14.26 -21.46
C GLY A 32 17.33 12.91 -20.72
N PHE A 33 16.69 11.89 -21.29
CA PHE A 33 16.66 10.54 -20.69
C PHE A 33 16.70 9.42 -21.72
N SER A 34 17.07 8.22 -21.28
CA SER A 34 17.19 7.05 -22.18
C SER A 34 15.87 6.66 -22.86
N THR A 35 15.96 6.06 -24.05
CA THR A 35 14.80 5.48 -24.75
C THR A 35 14.07 4.42 -23.91
N ARG A 36 14.78 3.69 -23.04
CA ARG A 36 14.17 2.75 -22.08
C ARG A 36 13.28 3.46 -21.07
N THR A 37 13.71 4.62 -20.57
CA THR A 37 12.92 5.47 -19.67
C THR A 37 11.68 6.00 -20.38
N LEU A 38 11.80 6.40 -21.65
CA LEU A 38 10.67 6.81 -22.49
C LEU A 38 9.62 5.70 -22.60
N THR A 39 10.05 4.48 -22.94
CA THR A 39 9.15 3.33 -23.08
C THR A 39 8.41 3.02 -21.79
N ARG A 40 9.10 3.06 -20.65
CA ARG A 40 8.46 2.86 -19.33
C ARG A 40 7.44 3.96 -19.02
N ALA A 41 7.78 5.22 -19.28
CA ALA A 41 6.87 6.34 -19.06
C ALA A 41 5.61 6.24 -19.93
N LEU A 42 5.76 5.82 -21.20
CA LEU A 42 4.62 5.58 -22.09
C LEU A 42 3.75 4.42 -21.59
N GLY A 43 4.34 3.30 -21.20
CA GLY A 43 3.59 2.17 -20.65
C GLY A 43 2.83 2.55 -19.38
N GLN A 44 3.49 3.24 -18.44
CA GLN A 44 2.84 3.74 -17.24
C GLN A 44 1.67 4.68 -17.57
N TYR A 45 1.84 5.60 -18.52
CA TYR A 45 0.78 6.51 -18.95
C TYR A 45 -0.38 5.79 -19.63
N GLN A 46 -0.12 4.73 -20.40
CA GLN A 46 -1.17 3.91 -21.00
C GLN A 46 -2.01 3.20 -19.94
N CYS A 47 -1.36 2.65 -18.91
CA CYS A 47 -2.05 1.93 -17.83
C CYS A 47 -2.78 2.86 -16.86
N THR A 48 -2.17 3.99 -16.48
CA THR A 48 -2.63 4.80 -15.33
C THR A 48 -3.07 6.21 -15.70
N ARG A 49 -2.87 6.65 -16.96
CA ARG A 49 -2.99 8.05 -17.41
C ARG A 49 -2.13 9.04 -16.61
N ASN A 50 -1.16 8.54 -15.86
CA ASN A 50 -0.26 9.33 -15.03
C ASN A 50 1.21 8.95 -15.31
N THR A 51 2.08 9.96 -15.42
CA THR A 51 3.53 9.80 -15.61
C THR A 51 4.33 10.09 -14.34
N ASN A 52 3.67 10.62 -13.32
CA ASN A 52 4.33 10.97 -12.08
C ASN A 52 4.78 9.71 -11.37
N THR A 53 5.95 9.78 -10.75
CA THR A 53 6.39 8.72 -9.87
C THR A 53 5.49 8.80 -8.64
N VAL A 54 4.55 7.87 -8.50
CA VAL A 54 3.74 7.77 -7.29
C VAL A 54 4.72 7.62 -6.13
N PRO A 55 4.68 8.47 -5.10
CA PRO A 55 5.51 8.27 -3.94
C PRO A 55 5.27 6.85 -3.47
N HIS A 56 6.33 6.05 -3.42
CA HIS A 56 6.23 4.70 -2.87
C HIS A 56 5.56 4.85 -1.51
N PRO A 57 4.39 4.24 -1.24
CA PRO A 57 3.75 4.34 0.06
C PRO A 57 4.77 3.76 1.04
N GLY A 58 5.49 4.65 1.72
CA GLY A 58 6.78 4.31 2.29
C GLY A 58 6.59 3.21 3.32
N ARG A 59 7.17 2.02 3.12
CA ARG A 59 7.21 0.91 4.09
C ARG A 59 5.91 0.66 4.88
N CYS A 60 4.74 1.04 4.37
CA CYS A 60 3.50 0.65 5.00
C CYS A 60 3.26 -0.79 4.53
N GLY A 61 3.60 -1.73 5.41
CA GLY A 61 3.18 -3.11 5.24
C GLY A 61 1.68 -3.14 4.91
N ARG A 62 1.28 -4.11 4.09
CA ARG A 62 -0.13 -4.38 3.81
C ARG A 62 -0.90 -4.33 5.14
N GLN A 63 -1.98 -3.55 5.21
CA GLN A 63 -2.83 -3.53 6.41
C GLN A 63 -3.21 -4.98 6.73
N PRO A 64 -2.83 -5.50 7.91
CA PRO A 64 -3.07 -6.89 8.22
C PRO A 64 -4.57 -7.08 8.38
N LEU A 65 -5.11 -8.09 7.70
CA LEU A 65 -6.52 -8.47 7.79
C LEU A 65 -6.87 -9.01 9.20
N LEU A 66 -5.86 -9.54 9.89
CA LEU A 66 -5.96 -10.10 11.23
C LEU A 66 -5.22 -9.20 12.21
N HIS A 67 -5.81 -8.96 13.38
CA HIS A 67 -5.08 -8.33 14.47
C HIS A 67 -4.08 -9.32 15.07
N LYS A 68 -3.07 -8.79 15.76
CA LYS A 68 -2.06 -9.61 16.44
C LYS A 68 -2.71 -10.64 17.40
N ASN A 69 -3.75 -10.22 18.11
CA ASN A 69 -4.48 -11.10 19.03
C ASN A 69 -5.16 -12.27 18.32
N ASP A 70 -5.69 -12.03 17.11
CA ASP A 70 -6.30 -13.09 16.30
C ASP A 70 -5.24 -14.11 15.87
N VAL A 71 -4.05 -13.62 15.50
CA VAL A 71 -2.90 -14.46 15.13
C VAL A 71 -2.44 -15.30 16.33
N ASP A 72 -2.27 -14.68 17.50
CA ASP A 72 -1.84 -15.36 18.72
C ASP A 72 -2.88 -16.43 19.15
N TYR A 73 -4.18 -16.11 19.03
CA TYR A 73 -5.27 -17.05 19.28
C TYR A 73 -5.26 -18.25 18.32
N LEU A 74 -5.08 -18.00 17.02
CA LEU A 74 -4.98 -19.07 16.02
C LEU A 74 -3.76 -19.97 16.26
N ILE A 75 -2.60 -19.38 16.56
CA ILE A 75 -1.39 -20.13 16.90
C ILE A 75 -1.65 -21.03 18.11
N HIS A 76 -2.28 -20.49 19.16
CA HIS A 76 -2.61 -21.26 20.35
C HIS A 76 -3.51 -22.46 20.02
N ILE A 77 -4.62 -22.26 19.29
CA ILE A 77 -5.51 -23.37 18.92
C ILE A 77 -4.79 -24.41 18.06
N SER A 78 -3.95 -23.97 17.12
CA SER A 78 -3.23 -24.88 16.22
C SER A 78 -2.28 -25.84 16.94
N GLN A 79 -1.78 -25.46 18.11
CA GLN A 79 -0.94 -26.32 18.95
C GLN A 79 -1.75 -27.46 19.61
N TYR A 80 -3.02 -27.22 19.95
CA TYR A 80 -3.87 -28.22 20.61
C TYR A 80 -4.74 -29.01 19.62
N GLN A 81 -5.04 -28.44 18.45
CA GLN A 81 -5.95 -29.03 17.45
C GLN A 81 -5.38 -28.89 16.03
N PRO A 82 -4.23 -29.52 15.72
CA PRO A 82 -3.53 -29.35 14.44
C PRO A 82 -4.28 -29.93 13.24
N GLY A 83 -5.27 -30.81 13.46
CA GLY A 83 -6.07 -31.43 12.41
C GLY A 83 -7.20 -30.57 11.86
N LYS A 84 -7.39 -29.36 12.39
CA LYS A 84 -8.46 -28.47 11.92
C LYS A 84 -8.16 -27.88 10.55
N PHE A 85 -9.20 -27.76 9.74
CA PHE A 85 -9.12 -27.10 8.44
C PHE A 85 -9.19 -25.58 8.59
N LEU A 86 -8.71 -24.86 7.57
CA LEU A 86 -8.65 -23.39 7.58
C LEU A 86 -10.02 -22.74 7.80
N ASP A 87 -11.07 -23.34 7.23
CA ASP A 87 -12.45 -22.86 7.31
C ASP A 87 -12.97 -22.92 8.77
N GLU A 88 -12.57 -23.95 9.52
CA GLU A 88 -12.93 -24.10 10.93
C GLU A 88 -12.24 -23.04 11.80
N TYR A 89 -11.02 -22.64 11.45
CA TYR A 89 -10.35 -21.51 12.09
C TYR A 89 -11.04 -20.17 11.80
N GLN A 90 -11.57 -20.00 10.59
CA GLN A 90 -12.36 -18.82 10.23
C GLN A 90 -13.64 -18.74 11.06
N ASP A 91 -14.34 -19.86 11.24
CA ASP A 91 -15.54 -19.93 12.11
C ASP A 91 -15.21 -19.60 13.57
N LEU A 92 -14.06 -20.06 14.07
CA LEU A 92 -13.62 -19.75 15.44
C LEU A 92 -13.33 -18.26 15.62
N LEU A 93 -12.69 -17.61 14.64
CA LEU A 93 -12.46 -16.16 14.66
C LEU A 93 -13.77 -15.37 14.57
N ALA A 94 -14.72 -15.82 13.73
CA ALA A 94 -16.04 -15.19 13.65
C ALA A 94 -16.80 -15.27 14.98
N ARG A 95 -16.73 -16.39 15.70
CA ARG A 95 -17.34 -16.54 17.04
C ARG A 95 -16.63 -15.70 18.10
N ALA A 96 -15.30 -15.65 18.08
CA ALA A 96 -14.51 -14.90 19.05
C ALA A 96 -14.70 -13.37 18.89
N SER A 97 -14.77 -12.87 17.65
CA SER A 97 -14.98 -11.44 17.35
C SER A 97 -16.37 -10.94 17.75
N VAL A 98 -17.41 -11.79 17.70
CA VAL A 98 -18.77 -11.46 18.19
C VAL A 98 -18.83 -11.36 19.72
N THR A 99 -17.91 -12.02 20.43
CA THR A 99 -17.93 -12.11 21.90
C THR A 99 -16.99 -11.11 22.58
N ALA A 100 -16.21 -10.33 21.83
CA ALA A 100 -15.32 -9.32 22.40
C ALA A 100 -16.11 -8.01 22.70
N PRO A 101 -16.44 -7.69 23.97
CA PRO A 101 -16.87 -6.35 24.30
C PRO A 101 -15.71 -5.39 24.03
N SER A 102 -16.01 -4.23 23.44
CA SER A 102 -15.09 -3.11 23.31
C SER A 102 -14.73 -2.56 24.70
N THR A 103 -13.83 -3.23 25.41
CA THR A 103 -13.18 -2.68 26.60
C THR A 103 -12.25 -1.55 26.19
N SER A 104 -12.85 -0.37 26.00
CA SER A 104 -12.18 0.87 26.32
C SER A 104 -12.02 0.90 27.85
N PRO A 105 -10.80 1.14 28.37
CA PRO A 105 -10.63 1.20 29.82
C PRO A 105 -11.41 2.41 30.37
N PRO A 106 -12.12 2.28 31.49
CA PRO A 106 -12.71 3.43 32.15
C PRO A 106 -11.57 4.37 32.56
N SER A 107 -11.69 5.65 32.15
CA SER A 107 -10.84 6.72 32.68
C SER A 107 -10.99 6.73 34.20
N THR A 108 -9.97 6.22 34.89
CA THR A 108 -9.85 6.31 36.34
C THR A 108 -9.86 7.79 36.71
N MET A 109 -10.98 8.26 37.24
CA MET A 109 -11.05 9.54 37.92
C MET A 109 -10.15 9.46 39.16
N HIS A 110 -9.04 10.20 39.13
CA HIS A 110 -8.28 10.51 40.33
C HIS A 110 -9.19 11.32 41.27
N SER A 111 -9.84 10.65 42.22
CA SER A 111 -10.35 11.31 43.41
C SER A 111 -9.16 11.61 44.32
N VAL A 112 -8.79 12.89 44.34
CA VAL A 112 -7.90 13.48 45.32
C VAL A 112 -8.62 13.45 46.66
N VAL A 113 -8.06 12.72 47.62
CA VAL A 113 -8.44 12.79 49.03
C VAL A 113 -7.87 14.08 49.62
N GLN A 114 -8.74 14.96 50.11
CA GLN A 114 -8.41 16.00 51.08
C GLN A 114 -9.35 15.80 52.28
N GLU A 115 -8.80 15.31 53.39
CA GLU A 115 -8.68 16.02 54.67
C GLU A 115 -7.90 15.15 55.67
#